data_AF-A0A7Y6PPC0-F1
#
_entry.id   AF-A0A7Y6PPC0-F1
#
_cell.length_a   1.000
_cell.length_b   1.000
_cell.length_c   1.000
_cell.angle_alpha   90.00
_cell.angle_beta   90.00
_cell.angle_gamma   90.00
#
_symmetry.space_group_name_H-M   'P 1'
#
loop_
_entity.id
_entity.type
_entity.pdbx_description
1 polymer ?
#
loop_
_entity_poly.entity_id
_entity_poly.type
_entity_poly.pdbx_seq_one_letter_code
_entity_poly.pdbx_strand_id
1 'polypeptide(L)'
;MTRFAHVYYVPLFPVAAMWITREGFGHSMKLSGRSVLAGYARTWGPLAALAGLMTGGVGGVGIAAASLALTAWSWMWKDVRTPTAQRRSDLNARAFGTRCEPKLLPSDVATALEAELKQRWAVVSDGQSPSDVARFGTDDVHKAAAAYGVLRLSARQLRGAQAAEAERDASRIAEGIRDLQISEGPYRSSAIAGLLAPEQSPKQ
;
A
#
# COMPACT_ATOMS: atom_id res chain seq x y z
N MET A 1 0.55 6.82 8.47
CA MET A 1 1.71 7.50 9.08
C MET A 1 2.53 6.51 9.90
N THR A 2 3.85 6.70 9.99
CA THR A 2 4.73 5.90 10.86
C THR A 2 5.21 6.79 12.00
N ARG A 3 5.09 6.33 13.25
CA ARG A 3 5.66 7.00 14.43
C ARG A 3 7.07 6.50 14.64
N PHE A 4 7.99 7.41 14.92
CA PHE A 4 9.40 7.10 15.18
C PHE A 4 9.75 7.45 16.64
N ALA A 5 10.57 6.61 17.27
CA ALA A 5 11.32 6.99 18.46
C ALA A 5 12.43 7.95 18.05
N HIS A 6 12.63 9.00 18.84
CA HIS A 6 13.63 10.03 18.58
C HIS A 6 14.69 10.01 19.68
N VAL A 7 15.94 10.21 19.28
CA VAL A 7 17.04 10.55 20.19
C VAL A 7 17.64 11.84 19.65
N TYR A 8 17.67 12.90 20.45
CA TYR A 8 18.08 14.25 20.02
C TYR A 8 17.40 14.72 18.72
N TYR A 9 16.08 14.56 18.61
CA TYR A 9 15.28 14.92 17.44
C TYR A 9 15.57 14.12 16.15
N VAL A 10 16.46 13.14 16.19
CA VAL A 10 16.71 12.24 15.05
C VAL A 10 15.78 11.02 15.15
N PRO A 11 14.92 10.75 14.16
CA PRO A 11 14.04 9.57 14.15
C PRO A 11 14.90 8.31 13.95
N LEU A 12 15.11 7.55 15.03
CA LEU A 12 16.03 6.42 15.02
C LEU A 12 15.38 5.07 14.79
N PHE A 13 14.13 4.84 15.22
CA PHE A 13 13.43 3.55 15.11
C PHE A 13 11.93 3.74 14.88
N PRO A 14 11.30 3.17 13.84
CA PRO A 14 9.85 3.16 13.73
C PRO A 14 9.27 2.31 14.86
N VAL A 15 8.40 2.92 15.69
CA VAL A 15 7.79 2.27 16.86
C VAL A 15 6.35 1.85 16.62
N ALA A 16 5.65 2.56 15.73
CA ALA A 16 4.28 2.20 15.36
C ALA A 16 3.97 2.61 13.91
N ALA A 17 3.12 1.85 13.24
CA ALA A 17 2.46 2.29 12.02
C ALA A 17 1.01 2.65 12.38
N MET A 18 0.49 3.73 11.80
CA MET A 18 -0.87 4.20 12.01
C MET A 18 -1.55 4.38 10.65
N TRP A 19 -2.72 3.78 10.50
CA TRP A 19 -3.59 4.01 9.36
C TRP A 19 -4.56 5.14 9.70
N ILE A 20 -4.66 6.14 8.82
CA ILE A 20 -5.56 7.27 9.01
C ILE A 20 -6.75 7.05 8.06
N THR A 21 -7.95 6.94 8.60
CA THR A 21 -9.18 6.84 7.82
C THR A 21 -9.54 8.19 7.21
N ARG A 22 -10.50 8.23 6.27
CA ARG A 22 -10.99 9.49 5.69
C ARG A 22 -11.57 10.45 6.73
N GLU A 23 -12.08 9.91 7.83
CA GLU A 23 -12.63 10.65 8.97
C GLU A 23 -11.55 11.22 9.91
N GLY A 24 -10.28 10.94 9.64
CA GLY A 24 -9.15 11.42 10.45
C GLY A 24 -8.81 10.54 11.65
N PHE A 25 -9.49 9.41 11.85
CA PHE A 25 -9.19 8.49 12.94
C PHE A 25 -7.96 7.64 12.62
N GLY A 26 -7.05 7.54 13.61
CA GLY A 26 -5.81 6.79 13.51
C GLY A 26 -5.90 5.41 14.15
N HIS A 27 -5.75 4.34 13.37
CA HIS A 27 -5.69 2.96 13.86
C HIS A 27 -4.26 2.42 13.86
N SER A 28 -3.84 1.78 14.96
CA SER A 28 -2.54 1.13 15.04
C SER A 28 -2.47 -0.06 14.07
N MET A 29 -1.38 -0.16 13.31
CA MET A 29 -1.07 -1.25 12.42
C MET A 29 0.20 -1.97 12.88
N LYS A 30 0.25 -3.29 12.65
CA LYS A 30 1.47 -4.06 12.86
C LYS A 30 2.57 -3.58 11.90
N LEU A 31 3.74 -3.25 12.45
CA LEU A 31 4.92 -2.93 11.66
C LEU A 31 5.46 -4.20 10.99
N SER A 32 5.71 -4.12 9.69
CA SER A 32 6.43 -5.17 8.96
C SER A 32 7.92 -5.00 9.18
N GLY A 33 8.55 -5.92 9.93
CA GLY A 33 10.00 -5.90 10.17
C GLY A 33 10.83 -5.90 8.88
N ARG A 34 10.35 -6.59 7.84
CA ARG A 34 10.97 -6.58 6.50
C ARG A 34 10.95 -5.18 5.88
N SER A 35 9.84 -4.45 6.00
CA SER A 35 9.73 -3.08 5.48
C SER A 35 10.61 -2.11 6.27
N VAL A 36 10.69 -2.28 7.60
CA VAL A 36 11.60 -1.51 8.46
C VAL A 36 13.04 -1.75 8.01
N LEU A 37 13.51 -3.00 8.00
CA LEU A 37 14.87 -3.36 7.60
C LEU A 37 15.21 -2.84 6.19
N ALA A 38 14.28 -2.95 5.24
CA ALA A 38 14.46 -2.39 3.90
C ALA A 38 14.65 -0.87 3.93
N GLY A 39 13.88 -0.15 4.76
CA GLY A 39 14.06 1.28 4.97
C GLY A 39 15.45 1.61 5.51
N TYR A 40 15.89 0.92 6.57
CA TYR A 40 17.23 1.14 7.15
C TYR A 40 18.35 0.83 6.17
N ALA A 41 18.29 -0.30 5.48
CA ALA A 41 19.29 -0.67 4.49
C ALA A 41 19.40 0.38 3.38
N ARG A 42 18.28 0.94 2.91
CA ARG A 42 18.27 1.97 1.86
C ARG A 42 18.78 3.33 2.33
N THR A 43 18.46 3.72 3.56
CA THR A 43 18.84 5.04 4.10
C THR A 43 20.26 5.03 4.65
N TRP A 44 20.59 4.04 5.49
CA TRP A 44 21.86 3.98 6.22
C TRP A 44 22.94 3.19 5.50
N GLY A 45 22.58 2.25 4.63
CA GLY A 45 23.55 1.44 3.88
C GLY A 45 24.53 2.29 3.06
N PRO A 46 24.09 3.27 2.26
CA PRO A 46 24.99 4.17 1.54
C PRO A 46 25.89 5.00 2.46
N LEU A 47 25.37 5.47 3.59
CA LEU A 47 26.14 6.24 4.57
C LEU A 47 27.21 5.38 5.26
N ALA A 48 26.84 4.16 5.66
CA ALA A 48 27.78 3.18 6.21
C ALA A 48 28.87 2.81 5.19
N ALA A 49 28.51 2.75 3.90
CA ALA A 49 29.49 2.49 2.85
C ALA A 49 30.51 3.62 2.69
N LEU A 50 30.04 4.87 2.67
CA LEU A 50 30.93 6.05 2.62
C LEU A 50 31.84 6.11 3.85
N ALA A 51 31.31 5.85 5.05
CA ALA A 51 32.10 5.80 6.27
C ALA A 51 33.18 4.70 6.21
N GLY A 52 32.82 3.50 5.72
CA GLY A 52 33.77 2.41 5.51
C GLY A 52 34.90 2.79 4.54
N LEU A 53 34.58 3.45 3.42
CA LEU A 53 35.59 3.93 2.48
C LEU A 53 36.53 4.99 3.11
N MET A 54 35.99 5.91 3.93
CA MET A 54 36.78 6.92 4.61
C MET A 54 37.76 6.35 5.64
N THR A 55 37.43 5.22 6.28
CA THR A 55 38.36 4.55 7.21
C THR A 55 39.58 3.92 6.52
N GLY A 56 39.50 3.65 5.21
CA GLY A 56 40.57 3.01 4.45
C GLY A 56 40.81 1.53 4.81
N GLY A 57 41.78 0.92 4.12
CA GLY A 57 42.18 -0.47 4.35
C GLY A 57 41.19 -1.53 3.85
N VAL A 58 41.61 -2.80 3.90
CA VAL A 58 40.82 -3.94 3.40
C VAL A 58 39.50 -4.11 4.17
N GLY A 59 39.50 -3.86 5.48
CA GLY A 59 38.30 -3.94 6.31
C GLY A 59 37.26 -2.88 5.95
N GLY A 60 37.68 -1.63 5.71
CA GLY A 60 36.79 -0.54 5.29
C GLY A 60 36.13 -0.80 3.94
N VAL A 61 36.91 -1.32 2.98
CA VAL A 61 36.39 -1.77 1.67
C VAL A 61 35.37 -2.90 1.83
N GLY A 62 35.63 -3.88 2.70
CA GLY A 62 34.71 -4.96 2.99
C GLY A 62 33.36 -4.47 3.55
N ILE A 63 33.39 -3.55 4.51
CA ILE A 63 32.18 -2.93 5.09
C ILE A 63 31.41 -2.16 4.02
N ALA A 64 32.12 -1.41 3.17
CA ALA A 64 31.50 -0.65 2.09
C ALA A 64 30.80 -1.55 1.07
N ALA A 65 31.47 -2.61 0.63
CA ALA A 65 30.90 -3.59 -0.29
C ALA A 65 29.67 -4.28 0.31
N ALA A 66 29.75 -4.74 1.57
CA ALA A 66 28.64 -5.39 2.26
C ALA A 66 27.43 -4.44 2.41
N SER A 67 27.67 -3.18 2.76
CA SER A 67 26.61 -2.19 2.95
C SER A 67 25.92 -1.84 1.63
N LEU A 68 26.67 -1.68 0.54
CA LEU A 68 26.11 -1.47 -0.80
C LEU A 68 25.35 -2.69 -1.30
N ALA A 69 25.87 -3.90 -1.06
CA ALA A 69 25.19 -5.14 -1.42
C ALA A 69 23.85 -5.27 -0.67
N LEU A 70 23.82 -5.02 0.65
CA LEU A 70 22.59 -5.01 1.44
C LEU A 70 21.60 -3.93 0.97
N THR A 71 22.12 -2.74 0.63
CA THR A 71 21.31 -1.66 0.04
C THR A 71 20.66 -2.13 -1.26
N ALA A 72 21.44 -2.64 -2.20
CA ALA A 72 20.96 -3.13 -3.50
C ALA A 72 19.97 -4.29 -3.33
N TRP A 73 20.28 -5.25 -2.46
CA TRP A 73 19.40 -6.37 -2.11
C TRP A 73 18.06 -5.90 -1.54
N SER A 74 18.08 -4.91 -0.65
CA SER A 74 16.84 -4.35 -0.11
C SER A 74 15.95 -3.71 -1.18
N TRP A 75 16.51 -3.16 -2.26
CA TRP A 75 15.74 -2.66 -3.40
C TRP A 75 15.07 -3.77 -4.20
N MET A 76 15.59 -5.00 -4.13
CA MET A 76 14.96 -6.18 -4.74
C MET A 76 13.69 -6.60 -3.99
N TRP A 77 13.55 -6.29 -2.70
CA TRP A 77 12.35 -6.57 -1.90
C TRP A 77 11.15 -5.65 -2.22
N LYS A 78 11.20 -4.89 -3.30
CA LYS A 78 10.08 -4.05 -3.71
C LYS A 78 9.01 -4.96 -4.32
N ASP A 79 8.10 -5.45 -3.47
CA ASP A 79 7.06 -6.42 -3.81
C ASP A 79 6.09 -5.95 -4.93
N VAL A 80 6.11 -4.66 -5.30
CA VAL A 80 5.24 -4.04 -6.31
C VAL A 80 5.86 -4.01 -7.72
N ARG A 81 6.85 -4.86 -8.02
CA ARG A 81 7.48 -4.86 -9.36
C ARG A 81 6.64 -5.57 -10.42
N THR A 82 5.75 -6.50 -10.03
CA THR A 82 4.91 -7.19 -11.00
C THR A 82 3.68 -6.34 -11.33
N PRO A 83 3.23 -6.31 -12.61
CA PRO A 83 2.00 -5.60 -12.99
C PRO A 83 0.79 -6.05 -12.17
N THR A 84 0.73 -7.32 -11.79
CA THR A 84 -0.33 -7.86 -10.93
C THR A 84 -0.26 -7.32 -9.50
N ALA A 85 0.93 -7.20 -8.90
CA ALA A 85 1.07 -6.61 -7.56
C ALA A 85 0.72 -5.12 -7.56
N GLN A 86 1.07 -4.39 -8.63
CA GLN A 86 0.68 -3.00 -8.80
C GLN A 86 -0.85 -2.84 -8.89
N ARG A 87 -1.52 -3.67 -9.71
CA ARG A 87 -2.99 -3.67 -9.82
C ARG A 87 -3.69 -3.99 -8.50
N ARG A 88 -3.20 -4.98 -7.75
CA ARG A 88 -3.72 -5.28 -6.40
C ARG A 88 -3.55 -4.09 -5.46
N SER A 89 -2.39 -3.45 -5.50
CA SER A 89 -2.09 -2.24 -4.71
C SER A 89 -3.03 -1.08 -5.07
N ASP A 90 -3.30 -0.85 -6.35
CA ASP A 90 -4.19 0.22 -6.79
C ASP A 90 -5.67 -0.09 -6.50
N LEU A 91 -6.08 -1.37 -6.58
CA LEU A 91 -7.39 -1.81 -6.12
C LEU A 91 -7.54 -1.67 -4.60
N ASN A 92 -6.52 -2.03 -3.81
CA ASN A 92 -6.49 -1.76 -2.37
C ASN A 92 -6.69 -0.25 -2.12
N ALA A 93 -5.97 0.60 -2.85
CA ALA A 93 -6.09 2.05 -2.70
C ALA A 93 -7.49 2.58 -2.99
N ARG A 94 -8.19 2.02 -3.98
CA ARG A 94 -9.57 2.41 -4.33
C ARG A 94 -10.60 1.85 -3.35
N ALA A 95 -10.48 0.57 -3.00
CA ALA A 95 -11.41 -0.10 -2.10
C ALA A 95 -11.31 0.43 -0.67
N PHE A 96 -10.09 0.43 -0.13
CA PHE A 96 -9.82 0.73 1.28
C PHE A 96 -9.33 2.16 1.52
N GLY A 97 -9.06 2.94 0.46
CA GLY A 97 -8.42 4.25 0.60
C GLY A 97 -6.92 4.17 0.89
N THR A 98 -6.33 2.98 0.91
CA THR A 98 -4.91 2.74 1.20
C THR A 98 -4.35 1.58 0.38
N ARG A 99 -3.06 1.62 0.04
CA ARG A 99 -2.37 0.51 -0.63
C ARG A 99 -2.07 -0.67 0.31
N CYS A 100 -2.39 -0.54 1.60
CA CYS A 100 -2.13 -1.57 2.59
C CYS A 100 -2.92 -2.85 2.30
N GLU A 101 -2.27 -3.98 2.51
CA GLU A 101 -2.90 -5.29 2.41
C GLU A 101 -3.94 -5.46 3.53
N PRO A 102 -5.20 -5.82 3.22
CA PRO A 102 -6.27 -5.91 4.21
C PRO A 102 -6.00 -6.94 5.31
N LYS A 103 -5.16 -7.96 5.05
CA LYS A 103 -4.73 -8.95 6.04
C LYS A 103 -3.96 -8.33 7.23
N LEU A 104 -3.37 -7.16 7.04
CA LEU A 104 -2.60 -6.44 8.06
C LEU A 104 -3.45 -5.50 8.92
N LEU A 105 -4.73 -5.31 8.57
CA LEU A 105 -5.63 -4.46 9.33
C LEU A 105 -6.05 -5.15 10.65
N PRO A 106 -6.16 -4.38 11.75
CA PRO A 106 -6.86 -4.84 12.96
C PRO A 106 -8.26 -5.39 12.65
N SER A 107 -8.76 -6.33 13.46
CA SER A 107 -10.02 -7.01 13.20
C SER A 107 -11.23 -6.09 13.28
N ASP A 108 -11.26 -5.21 14.28
CA ASP A 108 -12.27 -4.15 14.47
C ASP A 108 -12.36 -3.23 13.25
N VAL A 109 -11.20 -2.78 12.77
CA VAL A 109 -11.08 -1.92 11.59
C VAL A 109 -11.55 -2.63 10.33
N ALA A 110 -11.16 -3.90 10.17
CA ALA A 110 -11.55 -4.70 9.03
C ALA A 110 -13.07 -4.94 8.99
N THR A 111 -13.71 -5.17 10.14
CA THR A 111 -15.17 -5.31 10.24
C THR A 111 -15.88 -4.01 9.88
N ALA A 112 -15.41 -2.86 10.38
CA ALA A 112 -15.99 -1.56 10.03
C ALA A 112 -15.89 -1.27 8.52
N LEU A 113 -14.70 -1.49 7.93
CA LEU A 113 -14.49 -1.32 6.49
C LEU A 113 -15.32 -2.28 5.64
N GLU A 114 -15.54 -3.50 6.11
CA GLU A 114 -16.35 -4.47 5.38
C GLU A 114 -17.81 -4.02 5.31
N ALA A 115 -18.35 -3.51 6.41
CA ALA A 115 -19.71 -2.97 6.44
C ALA A 115 -19.85 -1.79 5.45
N GLU A 116 -18.89 -0.86 5.44
CA GLU A 116 -18.87 0.26 4.50
C GLU A 116 -18.76 -0.22 3.04
N LEU A 117 -17.87 -1.18 2.76
CA LEU A 117 -17.71 -1.74 1.42
C LEU A 117 -18.94 -2.49 0.94
N LYS A 118 -19.63 -3.22 1.82
CA LYS A 118 -20.92 -3.86 1.50
C LYS A 118 -22.00 -2.83 1.16
N GLN A 119 -22.05 -1.71 1.89
CA GLN A 119 -22.97 -0.62 1.58
C GLN A 119 -22.65 0.01 0.22
N ARG A 120 -21.37 0.33 -0.06
CA ARG A 120 -20.96 0.84 -1.38
C ARG A 120 -21.24 -0.16 -2.50
N TRP A 121 -20.99 -1.44 -2.25
CA TRP A 121 -21.29 -2.52 -3.19
C TRP A 121 -22.78 -2.58 -3.52
N ALA A 122 -23.66 -2.46 -2.53
CA ALA A 122 -25.11 -2.49 -2.74
C ALA A 122 -25.59 -1.37 -3.69
N VAL A 123 -24.87 -0.24 -3.75
CA VAL A 123 -25.18 0.89 -4.66
C VAL A 123 -24.74 0.61 -6.10
N VAL A 124 -23.63 -0.13 -6.31
CA VAL A 124 -23.00 -0.30 -7.63
C VAL A 124 -23.16 -1.71 -8.22
N SER A 125 -23.78 -2.64 -7.49
CA SER A 125 -23.81 -4.05 -7.88
C SER A 125 -24.73 -4.32 -9.08
N ASP A 126 -25.79 -3.52 -9.27
CA ASP A 126 -26.87 -3.78 -10.23
C ASP A 126 -27.44 -5.21 -10.12
N GLY A 127 -27.49 -5.74 -8.89
CA GLY A 127 -27.94 -7.11 -8.61
C GLY A 127 -26.89 -8.21 -8.81
N GLN A 128 -25.69 -7.89 -9.30
CA GLN A 128 -24.60 -8.86 -9.43
C GLN A 128 -23.97 -9.18 -8.05
N SER A 129 -23.47 -10.41 -7.90
CA SER A 129 -22.61 -10.73 -6.75
C SER A 129 -21.15 -10.31 -7.02
N PRO A 130 -20.32 -10.10 -5.99
CA PRO A 130 -18.88 -9.83 -6.19
C PRO A 130 -18.17 -10.95 -6.97
N SER A 131 -18.57 -12.21 -6.76
CA SER A 131 -18.05 -13.37 -7.48
C SER A 131 -18.46 -13.37 -8.95
N ASP A 132 -19.63 -12.83 -9.30
CA ASP A 132 -20.03 -12.64 -10.71
C ASP A 132 -19.10 -11.66 -11.41
N VAL A 133 -18.74 -10.56 -10.76
CA VAL A 133 -17.71 -9.63 -11.30
C VAL A 133 -16.36 -10.32 -11.47
N ALA A 134 -15.98 -11.21 -10.56
CA ALA A 134 -14.76 -12.00 -10.69
C ALA A 134 -14.81 -13.04 -11.82
N ARG A 135 -16.00 -13.47 -12.24
CA ARG A 135 -16.21 -14.48 -13.29
C ARG A 135 -16.38 -13.86 -14.67
N PHE A 136 -17.17 -12.79 -14.76
CA PHE A 136 -17.57 -12.16 -16.02
C PHE A 136 -16.79 -10.87 -16.33
N GLY A 137 -16.06 -10.33 -15.34
CA GLY A 137 -15.38 -9.04 -15.48
C GLY A 137 -16.34 -7.86 -15.35
N THR A 138 -15.76 -6.65 -15.38
CA THR A 138 -16.51 -5.39 -15.44
C THR A 138 -15.61 -4.29 -16.01
N ASP A 139 -16.21 -3.37 -16.77
CA ASP A 139 -15.51 -2.20 -17.31
C ASP A 139 -15.49 -1.02 -16.30
N ASP A 140 -16.30 -1.08 -15.25
CA ASP A 140 -16.31 -0.06 -14.20
C ASP A 140 -15.29 -0.37 -13.10
N VAL A 141 -14.25 0.46 -13.02
CA VAL A 141 -13.19 0.34 -12.00
C VAL A 141 -13.75 0.47 -10.57
N HIS A 142 -14.79 1.26 -10.36
CA HIS A 142 -15.38 1.44 -9.02
C HIS A 142 -16.11 0.17 -8.58
N LYS A 143 -16.90 -0.43 -9.48
CA LYS A 143 -17.51 -1.74 -9.29
C LYS A 143 -16.46 -2.82 -9.04
N ALA A 144 -15.40 -2.86 -9.86
CA ALA A 144 -14.30 -3.82 -9.69
C ALA A 144 -13.58 -3.65 -8.33
N ALA A 145 -13.29 -2.41 -7.92
CA ALA A 145 -12.65 -2.12 -6.64
C ALA A 145 -13.53 -2.50 -5.45
N ALA A 146 -14.84 -2.21 -5.51
CA ALA A 146 -15.77 -2.59 -4.46
C ALA A 146 -15.91 -4.12 -4.34
N ALA A 147 -16.12 -4.83 -5.45
CA ALA A 147 -16.18 -6.29 -5.48
C ALA A 147 -14.88 -6.91 -4.93
N TYR A 148 -13.73 -6.43 -5.39
CA TYR A 148 -12.42 -6.83 -4.90
C TYR A 148 -12.29 -6.62 -3.38
N GLY A 149 -12.65 -5.42 -2.89
CA GLY A 149 -12.59 -5.10 -1.47
C GLY A 149 -13.44 -6.02 -0.60
N VAL A 150 -14.69 -6.27 -1.02
CA VAL A 150 -15.62 -7.18 -0.33
C VAL A 150 -15.04 -8.59 -0.28
N LEU A 151 -14.61 -9.16 -1.42
CA LEU A 151 -14.06 -10.51 -1.47
C LEU A 151 -12.83 -10.66 -0.57
N ARG A 152 -11.95 -9.65 -0.54
CA ARG A 152 -10.71 -9.67 0.26
C ARG A 152 -10.97 -9.61 1.77
N LEU A 153 -11.98 -8.86 2.20
CA LEU A 153 -12.36 -8.82 3.62
C LEU A 153 -13.17 -10.05 4.03
N SER A 154 -14.10 -10.52 3.19
CA SER A 154 -14.82 -11.78 3.40
C SER A 154 -13.87 -12.96 3.54
N ALA A 155 -12.83 -13.05 2.69
CA ALA A 155 -11.81 -14.10 2.79
C ALA A 155 -11.10 -14.16 4.14
N ARG A 156 -11.01 -13.05 4.89
CA ARG A 156 -10.43 -13.04 6.25
C ARG A 156 -11.35 -13.67 7.30
N GLN A 157 -12.66 -13.61 7.08
CA GLN A 157 -13.67 -14.09 8.02
C GLN A 157 -14.09 -15.53 7.74
N LEU A 158 -14.09 -15.91 6.46
CA LEU A 158 -14.37 -17.27 6.00
C LEU A 158 -13.24 -18.23 6.40
N ARG A 159 -13.53 -19.54 6.34
CA ARG A 159 -12.56 -20.60 6.66
C ARG A 159 -12.43 -21.59 5.51
N GLY A 160 -11.25 -22.20 5.40
CA GLY A 160 -10.99 -23.31 4.49
C GLY A 160 -11.24 -22.97 3.01
N ALA A 161 -12.02 -23.81 2.33
CA ALA A 161 -12.27 -23.71 0.89
C ALA A 161 -12.93 -22.39 0.48
N GLN A 162 -13.86 -21.87 1.30
CA GLN A 162 -14.58 -20.61 1.01
C GLN A 162 -13.64 -19.40 1.05
N ALA A 163 -12.71 -19.36 2.02
CA ALA A 163 -11.69 -18.32 2.09
C ALA A 163 -10.78 -18.37 0.85
N ALA A 164 -10.33 -19.57 0.47
CA ALA A 164 -9.49 -19.76 -0.71
C ALA A 164 -10.22 -19.38 -2.02
N GLU A 165 -11.52 -19.66 -2.12
CA GLU A 165 -12.34 -19.25 -3.25
C GLU A 165 -12.48 -17.74 -3.35
N ALA A 166 -12.82 -17.06 -2.26
CA ALA A 166 -12.89 -15.60 -2.22
C ALA A 166 -11.53 -14.93 -2.56
N GLU A 167 -10.40 -15.51 -2.12
CA GLU A 167 -9.07 -15.03 -2.51
C GLU A 167 -8.77 -15.24 -3.99
N ARG A 168 -9.21 -16.37 -4.57
CA ARG A 168 -9.09 -16.64 -6.01
C ARG A 168 -9.95 -15.70 -6.84
N ASP A 169 -11.19 -15.45 -6.43
CA ASP A 169 -12.09 -14.50 -7.07
C ASP A 169 -11.49 -13.09 -7.07
N ALA A 170 -11.02 -12.63 -5.90
CA ALA A 170 -10.36 -11.32 -5.81
C ALA A 170 -9.09 -11.24 -6.68
N SER A 171 -8.35 -12.33 -6.78
CA SER A 171 -7.16 -12.40 -7.65
C SER A 171 -7.55 -12.32 -9.13
N ARG A 172 -8.63 -12.98 -9.55
CA ARG A 172 -9.17 -12.88 -10.91
C ARG A 172 -9.56 -11.45 -11.27
N ILE A 173 -10.23 -10.73 -10.37
CA ILE A 173 -10.54 -9.30 -10.61
C ILE A 173 -9.25 -8.50 -10.82
N ALA A 174 -8.25 -8.67 -9.95
CA ALA A 174 -6.99 -7.93 -10.06
C ALA A 174 -6.18 -8.25 -11.34
N GLU A 175 -6.30 -9.46 -11.86
CA GLU A 175 -5.63 -9.90 -13.08
C GLU A 175 -6.39 -9.51 -14.35
N GLY A 176 -7.72 -9.53 -14.28
CA GLY A 176 -8.66 -9.22 -15.36
C GLY A 176 -8.75 -7.74 -15.71
N ILE A 177 -8.51 -6.84 -14.76
CA ILE A 177 -8.37 -5.41 -15.05
C ILE A 177 -7.06 -5.18 -15.81
N ARG A 178 -7.13 -5.19 -17.14
CA ARG A 178 -6.06 -4.70 -18.01
C ARG A 178 -6.41 -3.27 -18.41
N ASP A 179 -5.42 -2.39 -18.39
CA ASP A 179 -5.44 -1.11 -19.11
C ASP A 179 -6.48 -0.04 -18.70
N LEU A 180 -7.22 -0.21 -17.61
CA LEU A 180 -7.92 0.91 -16.99
C LEU A 180 -6.86 1.88 -16.48
N GLN A 181 -6.57 2.94 -17.24
CA GLN A 181 -5.67 4.01 -16.83
C GLN A 181 -6.16 4.53 -15.48
N ILE A 182 -5.49 4.08 -14.42
CA ILE A 182 -5.83 4.42 -13.04
C ILE A 182 -5.39 5.87 -12.85
N SER A 183 -6.25 6.81 -13.25
CA SER A 183 -6.09 8.24 -12.97
C SER A 183 -5.73 8.40 -11.49
N GLU A 184 -4.68 9.18 -11.23
CA GLU A 184 -4.02 9.24 -9.94
C GLU A 184 -5.03 9.56 -8.82
N GLY A 185 -4.95 8.81 -7.71
CA GLY A 185 -5.93 8.89 -6.61
C GLY A 185 -6.12 10.29 -6.02
N PRO A 186 -7.12 10.50 -5.13
CA PRO A 186 -7.62 11.82 -4.72
C PRO A 186 -6.57 12.77 -4.09
N TYR A 187 -5.42 12.24 -3.63
CA TYR A 187 -4.30 13.03 -3.10
C TYR A 187 -3.31 13.53 -4.16
N ARG A 188 -3.53 13.20 -5.44
CA ARG A 188 -2.74 13.64 -6.60
C ARG A 188 -3.63 14.21 -7.72
N SER A 189 -4.88 14.55 -7.41
CA SER A 189 -5.69 15.27 -8.38
C SER A 189 -5.03 16.62 -8.65
N SER A 190 -4.87 16.97 -9.93
CA SER A 190 -4.45 18.30 -10.37
C SER A 190 -5.32 19.42 -9.78
N ALA A 191 -6.51 19.09 -9.26
CA ALA A 191 -7.37 19.96 -8.49
C ALA A 191 -6.72 20.47 -7.18
N ILE A 192 -5.99 19.63 -6.43
CA ILE A 192 -5.26 20.09 -5.23
C ILE A 192 -4.04 20.92 -5.63
N ALA A 193 -3.38 20.58 -6.75
CA ALA A 193 -2.28 21.38 -7.30
C ALA A 193 -2.75 22.79 -7.73
N GLY A 194 -3.98 22.92 -8.25
CA GLY A 194 -4.59 24.20 -8.57
C GLY A 194 -4.97 25.03 -7.34
N LEU A 195 -5.40 24.39 -6.25
CA LEU A 195 -5.71 25.05 -4.97
C LEU A 195 -4.48 25.53 -4.20
N LEU A 196 -3.30 24.95 -4.47
CA LEU A 196 -2.03 25.32 -3.85
C LEU A 196 -1.16 26.21 -4.76
N ALA A 197 -1.60 26.51 -5.97
CA ALA A 197 -0.92 27.44 -6.84
C ALA A 197 -1.09 28.86 -6.27
N PRO A 198 0.00 29.60 -5.97
CA PRO A 198 -0.12 30.98 -5.52
C PRO A 198 -0.82 31.80 -6.60
N GLU A 199 -1.85 32.57 -6.21
CA GLU A 199 -2.50 33.55 -7.07
C GLU A 199 -1.43 34.38 -7.77
N GLN A 200 -1.30 34.22 -9.08
CA GLN A 200 -0.44 35.09 -9.87
C GLN A 200 -1.11 36.45 -9.92
N SER A 201 -0.69 37.32 -9.00
CA SER A 201 -1.08 38.73 -8.97
C SER A 201 -0.78 39.34 -10.35
N PRO A 202 -1.78 39.91 -11.05
CA PRO A 202 -1.54 40.50 -12.36
C PRO A 202 -0.54 41.65 -12.22
N LYS A 203 0.54 41.59 -13.01
CA LYS A 203 1.45 42.74 -13.17
C LYS A 203 0.68 43.83 -13.91
N GLN A 204 0.44 44.94 -13.23
CA GLN A 204 0.04 46.21 -13.85
C GLN A 204 1.25 46.89 -14.48
#